data_AF-A0A7K3Z6M8-F1
#
_entry.id   AF-A0A7K3Z6M8-F1
#
_cell.length_a   1.000
_cell.length_b   1.000
_cell.length_c   1.000
_cell.angle_alpha   90.00
_cell.angle_beta   90.00
_cell.angle_gamma   90.00
#
_symmetry.space_group_name_H-M   'P 1'
#
loop_
_entity.id
_entity.type
_entity.pdbx_description
1 polymer ?
#
loop_
_entity_poly.entity_id
_entity_poly.type
_entity_poly.pdbx_seq_one_letter_code
_entity_poly.pdbx_strand_id
1 'polypeptide(L)'
;MPVTPFHYPIAKLIHIFSGKTHLSLPALIVGSMTPDLEVPFMLLLTGTQDRLILHSLLGGLTFGTLLAVALTVLVYPWLVGNIFSIKKEELKKKCVFSTVVVFSCFIGVLSHVLLDVANHEYNPLFWPFTPLYQTPSPIVPLLGGATYASLIVHVSMVLLFVGLCIVNRNGLRRRLLVG
;
A
#
# COMPACT_ATOMS: atom_id res chain seq x y z
N MET A 1 13.33 -1.17 -2.75
CA MET A 1 11.86 -1.27 -2.57
C MET A 1 11.25 -1.12 -3.94
N PRO A 2 10.12 -1.77 -4.25
CA PRO A 2 9.22 -1.23 -5.25
C PRO A 2 9.03 0.24 -4.91
N VAL A 3 9.28 1.13 -5.86
CA VAL A 3 8.94 2.54 -5.67
C VAL A 3 7.46 2.56 -5.27
N THR A 4 7.12 3.16 -4.12
CA THR A 4 5.78 3.17 -3.47
C THR A 4 4.55 3.14 -4.40
N PRO A 5 4.50 3.82 -5.57
CA PRO A 5 3.46 3.61 -6.58
C PRO A 5 3.21 2.14 -6.99
N PHE A 6 4.14 1.22 -6.82
CA PHE A 6 4.03 -0.17 -7.27
C PHE A 6 3.36 -1.12 -6.28
N HIS A 7 2.90 -0.63 -5.12
CA HIS A 7 1.97 -1.36 -4.26
C HIS A 7 0.50 -1.18 -4.72
N TYR A 8 0.24 -0.16 -5.55
CA TYR A 8 -1.08 0.12 -6.13
C TYR A 8 -1.74 -1.06 -6.86
N PRO A 9 -1.03 -1.84 -7.72
CA PRO A 9 -1.68 -2.91 -8.47
C PRO A 9 -2.35 -3.93 -7.56
N ILE A 10 -1.72 -4.27 -6.43
CA ILE A 10 -2.30 -5.19 -5.44
C ILE A 10 -3.57 -4.60 -4.84
N ALA A 11 -3.54 -3.33 -4.40
CA ALA A 11 -4.72 -2.64 -3.90
C ALA A 11 -5.87 -2.66 -4.92
N LYS A 12 -5.59 -2.44 -6.21
CA LYS A 12 -6.60 -2.48 -7.27
C LYS A 12 -7.13 -3.89 -7.51
N LEU A 13 -6.28 -4.92 -7.51
CA LEU A 13 -6.73 -6.30 -7.65
C LEU A 13 -7.61 -6.72 -6.48
N ILE A 14 -7.22 -6.40 -5.23
CA ILE A 14 -8.03 -6.66 -4.04
C ILE A 14 -9.41 -6.00 -4.19
N HIS A 15 -9.47 -4.75 -4.65
CA HIS A 15 -10.74 -4.08 -4.91
C HIS A 15 -11.59 -4.81 -5.95
N ILE A 16 -11.00 -5.22 -7.08
CA ILE A 16 -11.67 -5.97 -8.15
C ILE A 16 -12.23 -7.30 -7.62
N PHE A 17 -11.45 -8.02 -6.81
CA PHE A 17 -11.83 -9.33 -6.27
C PHE A 17 -12.64 -9.26 -4.96
N SER A 18 -12.91 -8.06 -4.43
CA SER A 18 -13.65 -7.88 -3.17
C SER A 18 -15.13 -8.32 -3.24
N GLY A 19 -15.65 -8.56 -4.44
CA GLY A 19 -17.00 -9.09 -4.66
C GLY A 19 -18.07 -8.29 -3.92
N LYS A 20 -18.83 -8.98 -3.05
CA LYS A 20 -19.96 -8.41 -2.29
C LYS A 20 -19.54 -7.46 -1.15
N THR A 21 -18.28 -7.48 -0.72
CA THR A 21 -17.81 -6.62 0.38
C THR A 21 -17.60 -5.17 -0.04
N HIS A 22 -17.49 -4.93 -1.36
CA HIS A 22 -17.35 -3.60 -1.97
C HIS A 22 -16.30 -2.72 -1.26
N LEU A 23 -15.09 -3.25 -1.08
CA LEU A 23 -13.98 -2.54 -0.42
C LEU A 23 -13.71 -1.19 -1.11
N SER A 24 -13.34 -0.18 -0.31
CA SER A 24 -13.04 1.15 -0.82
C SER A 24 -11.66 1.18 -1.48
N LEU A 25 -11.63 1.40 -2.81
CA LEU A 25 -10.38 1.52 -3.55
C LEU A 25 -9.48 2.65 -3.01
N PRO A 26 -9.98 3.88 -2.74
CA PRO A 26 -9.19 4.92 -2.07
C PRO A 26 -8.50 4.45 -0.79
N ALA A 27 -9.24 3.76 0.08
CA ALA A 27 -8.72 3.25 1.35
C ALA A 27 -7.65 2.17 1.15
N LEU A 28 -7.85 1.26 0.19
CA LEU A 28 -6.85 0.24 -0.18
C LEU A 28 -5.57 0.89 -0.72
N ILE A 29 -5.69 1.90 -1.59
CA ILE A 29 -4.55 2.66 -2.13
C ILE A 29 -3.77 3.31 -1.00
N VAL A 30 -4.45 4.12 -0.18
CA VAL A 30 -3.81 4.85 0.92
C VAL A 30 -3.17 3.87 1.91
N GLY A 31 -3.88 2.81 2.31
CA GLY A 31 -3.33 1.78 3.18
C GLY A 31 -2.08 1.13 2.59
N SER A 32 -2.08 0.81 1.29
CA SER A 32 -0.93 0.20 0.61
C SER A 32 0.28 1.12 0.45
N MET A 33 0.13 2.42 0.67
CA MET A 33 1.20 3.42 0.58
C MET A 33 1.61 3.97 1.94
N THR A 34 0.80 3.75 2.98
CA THR A 34 1.00 4.35 4.30
C THR A 34 2.28 3.87 4.99
N PRO A 35 2.69 2.58 4.91
CA PRO A 35 3.93 2.15 5.55
C PRO A 35 5.18 2.90 5.06
N ASP A 36 5.27 3.15 3.76
CA ASP A 36 6.40 3.88 3.16
C ASP A 36 6.50 5.35 3.64
N LEU A 37 5.45 5.91 4.24
CA LEU A 37 5.52 7.26 4.79
C LEU A 37 6.57 7.38 5.89
N GLU A 38 6.92 6.31 6.61
CA GLU A 38 7.96 6.39 7.64
C GLU A 38 9.37 6.54 7.06
N VAL A 39 9.63 6.06 5.84
CA VAL A 39 10.98 6.00 5.26
C VAL A 39 11.60 7.39 5.06
N PRO A 40 10.91 8.41 4.51
CA PRO A 40 11.46 9.76 4.45
C PRO A 40 11.76 10.38 5.81
N PHE A 41 10.93 10.11 6.83
CA PHE A 41 11.18 10.62 8.19
C PHE A 41 12.40 9.93 8.82
N MET A 42 12.53 8.62 8.65
CA MET A 42 13.71 7.88 9.10
C MET A 42 14.97 8.40 8.43
N LEU A 43 14.97 8.55 7.10
CA LEU A 43 16.11 9.09 6.37
C LEU A 43 16.52 10.48 6.89
N LEU A 44 15.56 11.36 7.20
CA LEU A 44 15.82 12.69 7.73
C LEU A 44 16.38 12.66 9.16
N LEU A 45 15.87 11.78 10.03
CA LEU A 45 16.19 11.75 11.46
C LEU A 45 17.44 10.91 11.78
N THR A 46 17.64 9.80 11.08
CA THR A 46 18.71 8.82 11.36
C THR A 46 19.73 8.70 10.25
N GLY A 47 19.47 9.24 9.06
CA GLY A 47 20.32 9.07 7.88
C GLY A 47 20.21 7.68 7.24
N THR A 48 19.32 6.82 7.72
CA THR A 48 19.14 5.45 7.23
C THR A 48 17.76 5.27 6.59
N GLN A 49 17.67 4.41 5.57
CA GLN A 49 16.40 4.02 4.94
C GLN A 49 15.75 2.85 5.70
N ASP A 50 15.72 2.97 7.03
CA ASP A 50 15.22 1.90 7.89
C ASP A 50 13.70 1.86 7.91
N ARG A 51 13.19 0.68 8.21
CA ARG A 51 11.78 0.37 8.38
C ARG A 51 11.57 -0.06 9.80
N LEU A 52 10.55 0.49 10.44
CA LEU A 52 10.34 0.31 11.86
C LEU A 52 8.87 -0.07 12.11
N ILE A 53 8.09 0.93 12.50
CA ILE A 53 6.81 0.74 13.16
C ILE A 53 5.78 0.35 12.12
N LEU A 54 5.70 1.08 11.00
CA LEU A 54 4.66 0.88 10.01
C LEU A 54 4.85 -0.36 9.14
N HIS A 55 6.09 -0.85 9.03
CA HIS A 55 6.39 -2.12 8.33
C HIS A 55 6.36 -3.35 9.24
N SER A 56 6.07 -3.19 10.53
CA SER A 56 5.78 -4.31 11.43
C SER A 56 4.30 -4.71 11.34
N LEU A 57 3.96 -5.97 11.63
CA LEU A 57 2.56 -6.41 11.67
C LEU A 57 1.79 -5.68 12.77
N LEU A 58 2.38 -5.55 13.97
CA LEU A 58 1.70 -4.86 15.07
C LEU A 58 1.52 -3.38 14.76
N GLY A 59 2.59 -2.66 14.43
CA GLY A 59 2.56 -1.22 14.20
C GLY A 59 1.86 -0.83 12.90
N GLY A 60 2.03 -1.59 11.82
CA GLY A 60 1.32 -1.41 10.57
C GLY A 60 -0.18 -1.62 10.74
N LEU A 61 -0.61 -2.77 11.29
CA LEU A 61 -2.03 -3.07 11.41
C LEU A 61 -2.77 -2.21 12.44
N THR A 62 -2.05 -1.61 13.41
CA THR A 62 -2.61 -0.66 14.37
C THR A 62 -2.42 0.79 13.92
N PHE A 63 -1.24 1.38 14.17
CA PHE A 63 -0.91 2.77 13.86
C PHE A 63 -0.96 3.06 12.37
N GLY A 64 -0.44 2.16 11.52
CA GLY A 64 -0.51 2.30 10.06
C GLY A 64 -1.95 2.33 9.56
N THR A 65 -2.83 1.45 10.05
CA THR A 65 -4.26 1.48 9.72
C THR A 65 -4.92 2.77 10.17
N LEU A 66 -4.67 3.23 11.42
CA LEU A 66 -5.23 4.48 11.93
C LEU A 66 -4.79 5.69 11.10
N LEU A 67 -3.50 5.76 10.76
CA LEU A 67 -2.94 6.80 9.91
C LEU A 67 -3.56 6.73 8.50
N ALA A 68 -3.64 5.54 7.91
CA ALA A 68 -4.24 5.33 6.60
C ALA A 68 -5.71 5.78 6.55
N VAL A 69 -6.48 5.52 7.62
CA VAL A 69 -7.86 6.00 7.74
C VAL A 69 -7.91 7.52 7.79
N ALA A 70 -7.08 8.16 8.61
CA ALA A 70 -7.01 9.61 8.69
C ALA A 70 -6.66 10.24 7.33
N LEU A 71 -5.65 9.70 6.65
CA LEU A 71 -5.24 10.14 5.32
C LEU A 71 -6.33 9.91 4.27
N THR A 72 -7.02 8.77 4.32
CA THR A 72 -8.11 8.46 3.41
C THR A 72 -9.28 9.42 3.57
N VAL A 73 -9.68 9.73 4.80
CA VAL A 73 -10.86 10.57 5.07
C VAL A 73 -10.55 12.05 4.82
N LEU A 74 -9.37 12.51 5.27
CA LEU A 74 -9.04 13.94 5.34
C LEU A 74 -8.23 14.44 4.13
N VAL A 75 -7.27 13.63 3.66
CA VAL A 75 -6.27 14.08 2.67
C VAL A 75 -6.64 13.63 1.26
N TYR A 76 -7.00 12.35 1.08
CA TYR A 76 -7.20 11.76 -0.24
C TYR A 76 -8.27 12.48 -1.10
N PRO A 77 -9.48 12.84 -0.59
CA PRO A 77 -10.49 13.51 -1.39
C PRO A 77 -10.06 14.91 -1.83
N TRP A 78 -9.32 15.61 -0.97
CA TRP A 78 -8.78 16.94 -1.28
C TRP A 78 -7.68 16.84 -2.34
N LEU A 79 -6.70 15.95 -2.12
CA LEU A 79 -5.55 15.75 -3.00
C LEU A 79 -6.00 15.29 -4.39
N VAL A 80 -6.78 14.21 -4.46
CA VAL A 80 -7.21 13.62 -5.72
C VAL A 80 -8.22 14.51 -6.45
N GLY A 81 -9.13 15.15 -5.71
CA GLY A 81 -10.11 16.06 -6.29
C GLY A 81 -9.45 17.27 -6.96
N ASN A 82 -8.39 17.83 -6.35
CA ASN A 82 -7.68 18.99 -6.89
C ASN A 82 -6.72 18.60 -8.03
N ILE A 83 -5.93 17.53 -7.87
CA ILE A 83 -4.90 17.15 -8.86
C ILE A 83 -5.51 16.51 -10.11
N PHE A 84 -6.50 15.63 -9.94
CA PHE A 84 -7.05 14.83 -11.05
C PHE A 84 -8.40 15.35 -11.56
N SER A 85 -8.90 16.46 -11.00
CA SER A 85 -10.19 17.08 -11.34
C SER A 85 -11.38 16.13 -11.20
N ILE A 86 -11.36 15.26 -10.19
CA ILE A 86 -12.47 14.35 -9.88
C ILE A 86 -13.44 15.06 -8.93
N LYS A 87 -14.75 14.86 -9.13
CA LYS A 87 -15.81 15.47 -8.29
C LYS A 87 -15.61 15.10 -6.83
N LYS A 88 -15.49 16.11 -5.96
CA LYS A 88 -15.21 15.93 -4.52
C LYS A 88 -16.34 15.17 -3.83
N GLU A 89 -17.58 15.31 -4.28
CA GLU A 89 -18.75 14.62 -3.74
C GLU A 89 -18.64 13.11 -3.94
N GLU A 90 -18.10 12.68 -5.08
CA GLU A 90 -17.87 11.27 -5.39
C GLU A 90 -16.77 10.69 -4.50
N LEU A 91 -15.65 11.40 -4.36
CA LEU A 91 -14.55 11.00 -3.49
C LEU A 91 -15.00 10.94 -2.02
N LYS A 92 -15.73 11.95 -1.53
CA LYS A 92 -16.25 11.98 -0.16
C LYS A 92 -17.15 10.78 0.16
N LYS A 93 -17.96 10.32 -0.80
CA LYS A 93 -18.78 9.11 -0.61
C LYS A 93 -17.93 7.85 -0.43
N LYS A 94 -16.82 7.72 -1.17
CA LYS A 94 -15.92 6.56 -1.09
C LYS A 94 -14.94 6.62 0.09
N CYS A 95 -14.70 7.81 0.62
CA CYS A 95 -13.72 8.07 1.67
C CYS A 95 -14.36 8.43 3.02
N VAL A 96 -15.68 8.31 3.17
CA VAL A 96 -16.37 8.57 4.44
C VAL A 96 -15.93 7.55 5.48
N PHE A 97 -15.69 8.03 6.71
CA PHE A 97 -15.34 7.15 7.82
C PHE A 97 -16.44 6.10 8.03
N SER A 98 -16.07 4.84 7.89
CA SER A 98 -16.96 3.69 7.95
C SER A 98 -16.15 2.43 8.21
N THR A 99 -16.80 1.37 8.69
CA THR A 99 -16.15 0.07 8.89
C THR A 99 -15.52 -0.46 7.61
N VAL A 100 -16.14 -0.22 6.45
CA VAL A 100 -15.58 -0.60 5.14
C VAL A 100 -14.27 0.14 4.86
N VAL A 101 -14.19 1.45 5.12
CA VAL A 101 -12.95 2.23 4.94
C VAL A 101 -11.86 1.78 5.91
N VAL A 102 -12.19 1.54 7.18
CA VAL A 102 -11.22 1.03 8.17
C VAL A 102 -10.68 -0.34 7.74
N PHE A 103 -11.55 -1.27 7.38
CA PHE A 103 -11.15 -2.60 6.94
C PHE A 103 -10.39 -2.59 5.62
N SER A 104 -10.75 -1.69 4.70
CA SER A 104 -10.01 -1.50 3.44
C SER A 104 -8.61 -0.93 3.67
N CYS A 105 -8.46 0.03 4.60
CA CYS A 105 -7.14 0.54 5.00
C CYS A 105 -6.29 -0.56 5.63
N PHE A 106 -6.87 -1.35 6.54
CA PHE A 106 -6.22 -2.49 7.18
C PHE A 106 -5.70 -3.49 6.14
N ILE A 107 -6.54 -3.89 5.17
CA ILE A 107 -6.14 -4.80 4.10
C ILE A 107 -5.05 -4.16 3.23
N GLY A 108 -5.16 -2.87 2.94
CA GLY A 108 -4.14 -2.13 2.18
C GLY A 108 -2.78 -2.19 2.87
N VAL A 109 -2.72 -1.87 4.17
CA VAL A 109 -1.47 -1.93 4.96
C VAL A 109 -0.93 -3.36 5.02
N LEU A 110 -1.79 -4.34 5.30
CA LEU A 110 -1.38 -5.74 5.32
C LEU A 110 -0.79 -6.17 3.97
N SER A 111 -1.43 -5.79 2.86
CA SER A 111 -0.96 -6.11 1.51
C SER A 111 0.41 -5.51 1.21
N HIS A 112 0.68 -4.31 1.72
CA HIS A 112 1.99 -3.68 1.61
C HIS A 112 3.06 -4.49 2.35
N VAL A 113 2.83 -4.76 3.65
CA VAL A 113 3.77 -5.51 4.48
C VAL A 113 4.07 -6.88 3.88
N LEU A 114 3.05 -7.57 3.37
CA LEU A 114 3.23 -8.88 2.73
C LEU A 114 3.99 -8.81 1.39
N LEU A 115 3.78 -7.76 0.58
CA LEU A 115 4.57 -7.58 -0.64
C LEU A 115 6.05 -7.36 -0.32
N ASP A 116 6.32 -6.62 0.74
CA ASP A 116 7.68 -6.33 1.18
C ASP A 116 8.44 -7.59 1.66
N VAL A 117 7.73 -8.56 2.24
CA VAL A 117 8.30 -9.90 2.52
C VAL A 117 8.81 -10.57 1.25
N ALA A 118 8.13 -10.41 0.12
CA ALA A 118 8.59 -11.00 -1.14
C ALA A 118 9.75 -10.23 -1.79
N ASN A 119 10.05 -9.01 -1.32
CA ASN A 119 11.07 -8.14 -1.93
C ASN A 119 12.37 -8.04 -1.10
N HIS A 120 12.34 -8.32 0.20
CA HIS A 120 13.46 -8.09 1.12
C HIS A 120 13.89 -9.33 1.87
N GLU A 121 15.20 -9.53 2.00
CA GLU A 121 15.78 -10.66 2.77
C GLU A 121 15.35 -10.63 4.24
N TYR A 122 15.22 -9.44 4.81
CA TYR A 122 14.77 -9.24 6.18
C TYR A 122 13.71 -8.16 6.25
N ASN A 123 12.74 -8.35 7.15
CA ASN A 123 11.65 -7.40 7.39
C ASN A 123 11.40 -7.27 8.89
N PRO A 124 11.00 -6.09 9.42
CA PRO A 124 10.71 -5.92 10.84
C PRO A 124 9.33 -6.46 11.24
N LEU A 125 8.90 -7.61 10.70
CA LEU A 125 7.52 -8.10 10.81
C LEU A 125 7.02 -8.23 12.24
N PHE A 126 7.87 -8.73 13.14
CA PHE A 126 7.53 -8.93 14.54
C PHE A 126 8.15 -7.90 15.48
N TRP A 127 8.59 -6.75 14.97
CA TRP A 127 8.98 -5.64 15.83
C TRP A 127 7.77 -5.18 16.67
N PRO A 128 7.93 -4.83 17.98
CA PRO A 128 9.18 -4.71 18.74
C PRO A 128 9.64 -5.99 19.45
N PHE A 129 9.00 -7.13 19.21
CA PHE A 129 9.35 -8.40 19.88
C PHE A 129 10.63 -9.03 19.32
N THR A 130 11.00 -8.69 18.08
CA THR A 130 12.26 -9.11 17.45
C THR A 130 13.02 -7.91 16.88
N PRO A 131 14.36 -7.97 16.83
CA PRO A 131 15.18 -6.94 16.17
C PRO A 131 14.89 -6.83 14.66
N LEU A 132 15.13 -5.63 14.11
CA LEU A 132 14.68 -5.21 12.77
C LEU A 132 15.11 -6.11 11.61
N TYR A 133 16.32 -6.68 11.69
CA TYR A 133 16.90 -7.50 10.61
C TYR A 133 16.96 -8.99 10.98
N GLN A 134 16.04 -9.45 11.82
CA GLN A 134 16.04 -10.85 12.29
C GLN A 134 14.84 -11.67 11.84
N THR A 135 13.87 -11.08 11.14
CA THR A 135 12.81 -11.89 10.51
C THR A 135 13.16 -12.12 9.04
N PRO A 136 13.70 -13.31 8.67
CA PRO A 136 14.06 -13.60 7.30
C PRO A 136 12.80 -13.78 6.44
N SER A 137 12.89 -13.42 5.17
CA SER A 137 11.87 -13.78 4.19
C SER A 137 11.95 -15.26 3.82
N PRO A 138 10.84 -16.01 3.90
CA PRO A 138 10.80 -17.39 3.43
C PRO A 138 10.78 -17.49 1.90
N ILE A 139 10.48 -16.40 1.19
CA ILE A 139 10.25 -16.41 -0.27
C ILE A 139 11.50 -15.96 -1.03
N VAL A 140 12.26 -14.99 -0.51
CA VAL A 140 13.41 -14.42 -1.21
C VAL A 140 14.48 -15.47 -1.59
N PRO A 141 14.86 -16.44 -0.73
CA PRO A 141 15.78 -17.50 -1.13
C PRO A 141 15.25 -18.36 -2.30
N LEU A 142 13.95 -18.61 -2.34
CA LEU A 142 13.30 -19.39 -3.41
C LEU A 142 13.28 -18.63 -4.74
N LEU A 143 13.29 -17.30 -4.69
CA LEU A 143 13.36 -16.43 -5.87
C LEU A 143 14.80 -16.15 -6.32
N GLY A 144 15.81 -16.77 -5.70
CA GLY A 144 17.22 -16.62 -6.08
C GLY A 144 17.99 -15.54 -5.32
N GLY A 145 17.46 -15.03 -4.20
CA GLY A 145 18.09 -13.98 -3.37
C GLY A 145 17.52 -12.58 -3.61
N ALA A 146 17.93 -11.60 -2.80
CA ALA A 146 17.33 -10.25 -2.78
C ALA A 146 17.20 -9.60 -4.15
N THR A 147 18.27 -9.67 -4.96
CA THR A 147 18.34 -8.99 -6.26
C THR A 147 17.29 -9.53 -7.22
N TYR A 148 17.21 -10.87 -7.36
CA TYR A 148 16.25 -11.51 -8.25
C TYR A 148 14.83 -11.38 -7.75
N ALA A 149 14.61 -11.58 -6.45
CA ALA A 149 13.30 -11.37 -5.82
C ALA A 149 12.80 -9.94 -6.09
N SER A 150 13.67 -8.95 -5.92
CA SER A 150 13.29 -7.57 -6.16
C SER A 150 13.01 -7.29 -7.64
N LEU A 151 13.84 -7.77 -8.56
CA LEU A 151 13.60 -7.65 -9.99
C LEU A 151 12.25 -8.25 -10.39
N ILE A 152 11.94 -9.47 -9.91
CA ILE A 152 10.69 -10.17 -10.20
C ILE A 152 9.50 -9.38 -9.70
N VAL A 153 9.53 -8.92 -8.44
CA VAL A 153 8.44 -8.13 -7.86
C VAL A 153 8.21 -6.84 -8.64
N HIS A 154 9.27 -6.08 -8.95
CA HIS A 154 9.15 -4.82 -9.69
C HIS A 154 8.58 -5.03 -11.09
N VAL A 155 9.14 -5.97 -11.86
CA VAL A 155 8.67 -6.26 -13.22
C VAL A 155 7.21 -6.69 -13.18
N SER A 156 6.83 -7.56 -12.23
CA SER A 156 5.45 -8.01 -12.06
C SER A 156 4.51 -6.84 -11.75
N MET A 157 4.87 -5.95 -10.82
CA MET A 157 4.05 -4.79 -10.47
C MET A 157 3.93 -3.78 -11.61
N VAL A 158 5.01 -3.56 -12.38
CA VAL A 158 4.97 -2.68 -13.57
C VAL A 158 4.05 -3.26 -14.63
N LEU A 159 4.18 -4.55 -14.96
CA LEU A 159 3.32 -5.21 -15.94
C LEU A 159 1.85 -5.18 -15.53
N LEU A 160 1.56 -5.45 -14.25
CA LEU A 160 0.21 -5.34 -13.70
C LEU A 160 -0.32 -3.90 -13.76
N PHE A 161 0.49 -2.91 -13.41
CA PHE A 161 0.09 -1.51 -13.48
C PHE A 161 -0.26 -1.09 -14.91
N VAL A 162 0.61 -1.40 -15.88
CA VAL A 162 0.38 -1.12 -17.30
C VAL A 162 -0.88 -1.84 -17.79
N GLY A 163 -1.06 -3.11 -17.45
CA GLY A 163 -2.27 -3.87 -17.76
C GLY A 163 -3.53 -3.22 -17.21
N LEU A 164 -3.52 -2.78 -15.94
CA LEU A 164 -4.62 -2.05 -15.32
C LEU A 164 -4.90 -0.73 -16.03
N CYS A 165 -3.88 0.01 -16.47
CA CYS A 165 -4.05 1.24 -17.25
C CYS A 165 -4.71 0.95 -18.61
N ILE A 166 -4.29 -0.10 -19.32
CA ILE A 166 -4.84 -0.47 -20.62
C ILE A 166 -6.32 -0.86 -20.48
N VAL A 167 -6.66 -1.71 -19.51
CA VAL A 167 -8.04 -2.15 -19.25
C VAL A 167 -8.94 -0.99 -18.87
N ASN A 168 -8.42 -0.02 -18.13
CA ASN A 168 -9.19 1.14 -17.64
C ASN A 168 -9.03 2.40 -18.50
N ARG A 169 -8.49 2.31 -19.73
CA ARG A 169 -8.18 3.47 -20.58
C ARG A 169 -9.36 4.45 -20.74
N ASN A 170 -10.58 3.93 -20.82
CA ASN A 170 -11.80 4.72 -20.90
C ASN A 170 -12.25 5.13 -19.49
N GLY A 171 -11.88 6.36 -19.09
CA GLY A 171 -12.14 6.86 -17.74
C GLY A 171 -11.04 6.53 -16.74
N LEU A 172 -9.78 6.43 -17.22
CA LEU A 172 -8.59 6.02 -16.49
C LEU A 172 -8.51 6.60 -15.06
N ARG A 173 -8.54 7.93 -14.94
CA ARG A 173 -8.41 8.61 -13.63
C ARG A 173 -9.48 8.15 -12.64
N ARG A 174 -10.74 8.13 -13.07
CA ARG A 174 -11.87 7.76 -12.21
C ARG A 174 -11.80 6.30 -11.80
N ARG A 175 -11.61 5.39 -12.75
CA ARG A 175 -11.54 3.94 -12.49
C ARG A 175 -10.33 3.56 -11.63
N LEU A 176 -9.19 4.23 -11.82
CA LEU A 176 -7.97 3.92 -11.06
C LEU A 176 -7.97 4.55 -9.66
N LEU A 177 -8.59 5.71 -9.46
CA LEU A 177 -8.49 6.45 -8.18
C LEU A 177 -9.76 6.40 -7.32
N VAL A 178 -10.91 6.03 -7.88
CA VAL A 178 -12.20 6.02 -7.17
C VAL A 178 -12.79 4.60 -7.08
N GLY A 179 -12.61 3.81 -8.14
CA GLY A 179 -13.19 2.47 -8.28
C GLY A 179 -14.26 2.47 -9.35
#